data_AF-A0A914Y796-F1
#
_entry.id   AF-A0A914Y796-F1
#
_cell.length_a   1.000
_cell.length_b   1.000
_cell.length_c   1.000
_cell.angle_alpha   90.00
_cell.angle_beta   90.00
_cell.angle_gamma   90.00
#
_symmetry.space_group_name_H-M   'P 1'
#
loop_
_entity.id
_entity.type
_entity.pdbx_description
1 polymer ?
#
loop_
_entity_poly.entity_id
_entity_poly.type
_entity_poly.pdbx_seq_one_letter_code
_entity_poly.pdbx_strand_id
1 'polypeptide(L)'
;MGKYLSSENGEKPMTCHRTSANDWELFEMIWSNDNDERTLSLKGNNGKFVSIGNGNEPMWCKSGEIGDTEKFHYHPLYKFSNEIIG
;
A
#
# COMPACT_ATOMS: atom_id res chain seq x y z
N MET A 1 1.91 -19.43 -8.22
CA MET A 1 0.61 -18.72 -8.32
C MET A 1 0.72 -17.40 -7.58
N GLY A 2 0.16 -16.32 -8.12
CA GLY A 2 0.07 -15.03 -7.42
C GLY A 2 -0.90 -15.13 -6.25
N LYS A 3 -0.56 -14.51 -5.13
CA LYS A 3 -1.41 -14.40 -3.95
C LYS A 3 -1.64 -12.92 -3.65
N TYR A 4 -2.77 -12.60 -3.02
CA TYR A 4 -3.15 -11.23 -2.71
C TYR A 4 -2.69 -10.83 -1.32
N LEU A 5 -2.22 -9.58 -1.18
CA LEU A 5 -1.96 -8.92 0.10
C LEU A 5 -3.28 -8.73 0.83
N SER A 6 -3.32 -9.08 2.11
CA SER A 6 -4.49 -8.95 2.99
C SER A 6 -4.20 -7.97 4.12
N SER A 7 -5.14 -7.08 4.41
CA SER A 7 -5.14 -6.23 5.61
C SER A 7 -5.30 -7.05 6.87
N GLU A 8 -5.85 -8.27 6.74
CA GLU A 8 -6.25 -9.15 7.83
C GLU A 8 -7.12 -8.40 8.87
N ASN A 9 -7.94 -7.47 8.38
CA ASN A 9 -8.76 -6.54 9.16
C ASN A 9 -7.98 -5.66 10.17
N GLY A 10 -6.65 -5.67 10.11
CA GLY A 10 -5.81 -5.07 11.13
C GLY A 10 -5.82 -5.85 12.45
N GLU A 11 -6.21 -7.12 12.48
CA GLU A 11 -6.21 -7.94 13.70
C GLU A 11 -4.87 -8.66 13.92
N LYS A 12 -4.14 -8.91 12.83
CA LYS A 12 -2.83 -9.59 12.80
C LYS A 12 -1.93 -8.97 11.73
N PRO A 13 -0.63 -9.32 11.69
CA PRO A 13 0.25 -8.87 10.63
C PRO A 13 -0.31 -9.16 9.24
N MET A 14 -0.05 -8.28 8.28
CA MET A 14 -0.50 -8.45 6.91
C MET A 14 0.14 -9.69 6.29
N THR A 15 -0.62 -10.43 5.48
CA THR A 15 -0.13 -11.64 4.80
C THR A 15 -0.42 -11.61 3.31
N CYS A 16 0.28 -12.46 2.54
CA CYS A 16 0.01 -12.69 1.13
C CYS A 16 -0.36 -14.16 0.89
N HIS A 17 -1.34 -14.69 1.61
CA HIS A 17 -1.71 -16.12 1.55
C HIS A 17 -2.96 -16.43 0.73
N ARG A 18 -3.74 -15.41 0.35
CA ARG A 18 -5.06 -15.58 -0.25
C ARG A 18 -4.99 -15.71 -1.77
N THR A 19 -5.78 -16.64 -2.31
CA THR A 19 -5.85 -16.95 -3.74
C THR A 19 -6.94 -16.16 -4.48
N SER A 20 -7.75 -15.41 -3.75
CA SER A 20 -8.82 -14.56 -4.28
C SER A 20 -8.84 -13.25 -3.52
N ALA A 21 -9.18 -12.16 -4.20
CA ALA A 21 -9.37 -10.86 -3.58
C ALA A 21 -10.81 -10.73 -3.08
N ASN A 22 -10.98 -10.62 -1.77
CA ASN A 22 -12.23 -10.24 -1.11
C ASN A 22 -11.98 -8.95 -0.31
N ASP A 23 -12.91 -8.59 0.58
CA ASP A 23 -12.90 -7.33 1.32
C ASP A 23 -11.54 -6.97 1.95
N TRP A 24 -10.84 -7.92 2.57
CA TRP A 24 -9.55 -7.65 3.24
C TRP A 24 -8.38 -7.45 2.27
N GLU A 25 -8.54 -7.79 0.99
CA GLU A 25 -7.53 -7.62 -0.05
C GLU A 25 -7.74 -6.34 -0.87
N LEU A 26 -8.79 -5.58 -0.55
CA LEU A 26 -9.10 -4.30 -1.20
C LEU A 26 -8.44 -3.14 -0.45
N PHE A 27 -7.75 -2.30 -1.20
CA PHE A 27 -7.07 -1.10 -0.71
C PHE A 27 -7.40 0.09 -1.60
N GLU A 28 -7.68 1.23 -0.98
CA GLU A 28 -7.70 2.53 -1.64
C GLU A 28 -6.26 3.05 -1.74
N MET A 29 -5.86 3.48 -2.93
CA MET A 29 -4.60 4.16 -3.17
C MET A 29 -4.81 5.66 -3.04
N ILE A 30 -4.16 6.27 -2.04
CA ILE A 30 -4.20 7.71 -1.81
C ILE A 30 -2.85 8.28 -2.18
N TRP A 31 -2.79 9.03 -3.29
CA TRP A 31 -1.57 9.67 -3.75
C TRP A 31 -1.26 10.90 -2.88
N SER A 32 0.01 11.04 -2.51
CA SER A 32 0.47 12.22 -1.80
C SER A 32 0.47 13.43 -2.75
N ASN A 33 0.06 14.58 -2.22
CA ASN A 33 0.11 15.86 -2.92
C ASN A 33 1.31 16.71 -2.48
N ASP A 34 2.22 16.12 -1.70
CA ASP A 34 3.44 16.77 -1.24
C ASP A 34 4.49 16.86 -2.37
N ASN A 35 5.58 17.59 -2.15
CA ASN A 35 6.71 17.70 -3.10
C ASN A 35 7.45 16.37 -3.38
N ASP A 36 7.00 15.27 -2.78
CA ASP A 36 7.46 13.91 -3.04
C ASP A 36 6.44 13.22 -3.97
N GLU A 37 6.53 13.58 -5.24
CA GLU A 37 5.55 13.31 -6.32
C GLU A 37 5.29 11.81 -6.60
N ARG A 38 5.87 10.89 -5.82
CA ARG A 38 5.77 9.44 -6.06
C ARG A 38 5.44 8.64 -4.83
N THR A 39 4.96 9.27 -3.76
CA THR A 39 4.49 8.54 -2.59
C THR A 39 2.98 8.30 -2.65
N LEU A 40 2.58 7.13 -2.16
CA LEU A 40 1.18 6.78 -1.93
C LEU A 40 1.01 6.17 -0.56
N SER A 41 -0.19 6.27 -0.02
CA SER A 41 -0.65 5.52 1.14
C SER A 41 -1.71 4.51 0.72
N LEU A 42 -1.71 3.35 1.38
CA LEU A 42 -2.69 2.29 1.17
C LEU A 42 -3.66 2.27 2.35
N LYS A 43 -4.94 2.53 2.09
CA LYS A 43 -6.00 2.44 3.09
C LYS A 43 -6.80 1.16 2.89
N GLY A 44 -6.79 0.28 3.88
CA GLY A 44 -7.57 -0.96 3.85
C GLY A 44 -9.08 -0.70 4.00
N ASN A 45 -9.88 -1.69 3.64
CA ASN A 45 -11.34 -1.67 3.81
C ASN A 45 -11.80 -1.45 5.28
N ASN A 46 -10.92 -1.72 6.25
CA ASN A 46 -11.14 -1.44 7.68
C ASN A 46 -10.98 0.05 8.04
N GLY A 47 -10.72 0.91 7.05
CA GLY A 47 -10.57 2.36 7.23
C GLY A 47 -9.22 2.78 7.82
N LYS A 48 -8.25 1.88 7.92
CA LYS A 48 -6.91 2.12 8.47
C LYS A 48 -5.84 2.09 7.37
N PHE A 49 -4.69 2.67 7.68
CA PHE A 49 -3.54 2.74 6.77
C PHE A 49 -2.54 1.64 7.06
N VAL A 50 -1.93 1.15 5.98
CA VAL A 50 -0.77 0.26 6.01
C VAL A 50 0.45 1.03 6.52
N SER A 51 1.15 0.46 7.49
CA SER A 51 2.31 1.08 8.14
C SER A 51 3.46 0.09 8.27
N ILE A 52 4.68 0.56 8.05
CA ILE A 52 5.92 -0.17 8.34
C ILE A 52 6.32 -0.08 9.82
N GLY A 53 5.62 0.73 10.62
CA GLY A 53 6.00 1.00 12.01
C GLY A 53 7.45 1.49 12.10
N ASN A 54 8.27 0.80 12.91
CA ASN A 54 9.68 1.13 13.08
C ASN A 54 10.63 0.36 12.12
N GLY A 55 10.09 -0.40 11.16
CA GLY A 55 10.89 -1.19 10.20
C GLY A 55 11.48 -2.49 10.76
N ASN A 56 11.29 -2.81 12.05
CA ASN A 56 11.75 -4.07 12.65
C ASN A 56 10.60 -5.06 12.94
N GLU A 57 9.36 -4.58 12.84
CA GLU A 57 8.15 -5.36 13.02
C GLU A 57 7.48 -5.68 11.67
N PRO A 58 6.58 -6.67 11.62
CA PRO A 58 5.75 -6.87 10.43
C PRO A 58 4.94 -5.62 10.06
N MET A 59 4.54 -5.52 8.80
CA MET A 59 3.61 -4.46 8.37
C MET A 59 2.20 -4.70 8.92
N TRP A 60 1.53 -3.61 9.29
CA TRP A 60 0.18 -3.63 9.86
C TRP A 60 -0.76 -2.68 9.12
N CYS A 61 -2.04 -3.02 9.03
CA CYS A 61 -3.11 -2.12 8.58
C CYS A 61 -3.94 -1.61 9.77
N LYS A 62 -3.29 -0.82 10.65
CA LYS A 62 -3.86 -0.34 11.92
C LYS A 62 -3.81 1.18 12.09
N SER A 63 -3.00 1.87 11.28
CA SER A 63 -2.73 3.28 11.50
C SER A 63 -3.97 4.12 11.19
N GLY A 64 -4.28 5.09 12.05
CA GLY A 64 -5.46 5.94 11.91
C GLY A 64 -5.24 7.14 10.98
N GLU A 65 -3.98 7.50 10.75
CA GLU A 65 -3.57 8.71 10.06
C GLU A 65 -2.37 8.40 9.16
N ILE A 66 -2.12 9.26 8.17
CA ILE A 66 -0.96 9.15 7.29
C ILE A 66 0.20 9.93 7.92
N GLY A 67 1.23 9.23 8.37
CA GLY A 67 2.53 9.79 8.73
C GLY A 67 3.63 9.33 7.77
N ASP A 68 4.88 9.51 8.18
CA ASP A 68 6.05 9.10 7.38
C ASP A 68 6.09 7.58 7.15
N THR A 69 5.54 6.79 8.08
CA THR A 69 5.56 5.31 8.04
C THR A 69 4.44 4.68 7.22
N GLU A 70 3.48 5.49 6.78
CA GLU A 70 2.32 5.11 5.95
C GLU A 70 2.47 5.56 4.49
N LYS A 71 3.62 6.16 4.15
CA LYS A 71 3.96 6.63 2.81
C LYS A 71 4.94 5.66 2.13
N PHE A 72 4.58 5.21 0.94
CA PHE A 72 5.37 4.26 0.15
C PHE A 72 5.71 4.84 -1.21
N HIS A 73 6.98 4.78 -1.61
CA HIS A 73 7.39 5.19 -2.94
C HIS A 73 6.92 4.18 -4.00
N TYR A 74 6.21 4.67 -5.01
CA TYR A 74 5.81 3.90 -6.16
C TYR A 74 6.86 4.03 -7.28
N HIS A 75 7.52 2.91 -7.57
CA HIS A 75 8.47 2.79 -8.67
C HIS A 75 7.95 1.78 -9.70
N PRO A 76 7.41 2.24 -10.84
CA PRO A 76 6.97 1.32 -11.88
C PRO A 76 8.19 0.64 -12.52
N LEU A 77 8.14 -0.70 -12.68
CA LEU A 77 9.22 -1.49 -13.29
C LEU A 77 9.37 -1.24 -14.79
N TYR A 78 8.32 -0.72 -15.45
CA TYR A 78 8.34 -0.31 -16.84
C TYR A 78 7.83 1.13 -16.95
N LYS A 79 8.56 1.97 -17.68
CA LYS A 79 8.07 3.29 -18.10
C LYS A 79 7.34 3.12 -19.43
N PHE A 80 6.10 3.55 -19.51
CA PHE A 80 5.47 3.79 -20.81
C PHE A 80 6.10 5.07 -21.37
N SER A 81 7.05 4.93 -22.30
CA SER A 81 7.59 6.08 -23.03
C SER A 81 6.57 6.53 -24.07
N ASN A 82 5.78 7.55 -23.75
CA ASN A 82 5.04 8.34 -24.75
C ASN A 82 5.87 9.57 -25.17
N GLU A 83 7.18 9.41 -25.37
CA GLU A 83 7.95 10.41 -26.12
C GLU A 83 7.76 10.12 -27.61
N ILE A 84 6.94 10.94 -28.27
CA ILE A 84 7.08 11.15 -29.70
C ILE A 84 8.43 11.88 -29.86
N ILE A 85 9.42 11.17 -30.39
CA ILE A 85 10.69 11.75 -30.77
C ILE A 85 10.42 12.66 -31.97
N GLY A 86 10.44 13.97 -31.75
CA GLY A 86 10.54 15.00 -32.77
C GLY A 86 11.90 15.68 -32.66
#